data_AF-A0A5K7YBB8-F1
#
_entry.id   AF-A0A5K7YBB8-F1
#
_cell.length_a   1.000
_cell.length_b   1.000
_cell.length_c   1.000
_cell.angle_alpha   90.00
_cell.angle_beta   90.00
_cell.angle_gamma   90.00
#
_symmetry.space_group_name_H-M   'P 1'
#
loop_
_entity.id
_entity.type
_entity.pdbx_description
1 polymer ?
#
loop_
_entity_poly.entity_id
_entity_poly.type
_entity_poly.pdbx_seq_one_letter_code
_entity_poly.pdbx_strand_id
1 'polypeptide(L)'
;MGHVRLGSLPRSRAWKEVVGLITAGADVSQIANATIRAADKAFTFVLNDKGFTEAVWLMTQLAIAAKKENLGEHLQSLGVNLPQDTSLPDLAAAVSEALDNKLESNGGRSDLGEMSQRALVGALVEHISPKLPSLFAPGPDDVRAALAALGKKREFGELSRTFFAKLTNESMNYFLSKTLATHLGEGQRFATMNEMGQFEKALNTHCKEASLIVEQFSADWFSKHRYEEGGDISRESSNGFASYALKKMKDELKEGARADAR
;
A
#
# COMPACT_ATOMS: atom_id res chain seq x y z
N MET A 1 21.22 -6.11 -14.96
CA MET A 1 20.65 -7.18 -14.11
C MET A 1 19.20 -6.82 -13.82
N GLY A 2 18.29 -7.78 -13.98
CA GLY A 2 16.91 -7.54 -14.41
C GLY A 2 16.06 -6.66 -13.50
N HIS A 3 15.42 -5.66 -14.09
CA HIS A 3 14.28 -4.97 -13.49
C HIS A 3 13.19 -6.00 -13.19
N VAL A 4 12.61 -5.98 -11.99
CA VAL A 4 11.36 -6.69 -11.71
C VAL A 4 10.25 -5.94 -12.46
N ARG A 5 10.14 -6.22 -13.76
CA ARG A 5 8.93 -5.92 -14.51
C ARG A 5 7.96 -7.01 -14.13
N LEU A 6 6.84 -6.66 -13.53
CA LEU A 6 5.71 -7.58 -13.42
C LEU A 6 5.19 -7.79 -14.86
N GLY A 7 5.87 -8.62 -15.66
CA GLY A 7 5.77 -8.69 -17.13
C GLY A 7 4.36 -8.92 -17.70
N SER A 8 4.24 -9.06 -19.03
CA SER A 8 2.99 -9.42 -19.69
C SER A 8 2.30 -10.59 -18.97
N LEU A 9 0.96 -10.58 -18.91
CA LEU A 9 0.21 -11.63 -18.22
C LEU A 9 0.73 -13.00 -18.68
N PRO A 10 1.30 -13.81 -17.77
CA PRO A 10 1.74 -15.15 -18.12
C PRO A 10 0.56 -15.89 -18.77
N ARG A 11 0.75 -16.54 -19.92
CA ARG A 11 -0.26 -17.41 -20.55
C ARG A 11 -0.52 -18.70 -19.75
N SER A 12 -0.41 -18.62 -18.43
CA SER A 12 -0.61 -19.73 -17.51
C SER A 12 -2.09 -20.05 -17.37
N ARG A 13 -2.38 -21.27 -16.92
CA ARG A 13 -3.76 -21.71 -16.65
C ARG A 13 -4.47 -20.80 -15.64
N ALA A 14 -3.75 -20.33 -14.61
CA ALA A 14 -4.31 -19.47 -13.57
C ALA A 14 -4.75 -18.10 -14.12
N TRP A 15 -4.00 -17.50 -15.07
CA TRP A 15 -4.42 -16.24 -15.68
C TRP A 15 -5.59 -16.40 -16.65
N LYS A 16 -5.68 -17.55 -17.34
CA LYS A 16 -6.88 -17.88 -18.14
C LYS A 16 -8.12 -18.02 -17.28
N GLU A 17 -7.98 -18.53 -16.05
CA GLU A 17 -9.07 -18.63 -15.08
C GLU A 17 -9.57 -17.24 -14.65
N VAL A 18 -8.65 -16.30 -14.35
CA VAL A 18 -9.01 -14.90 -14.06
C VAL A 18 -9.82 -14.28 -15.19
N VAL A 19 -9.35 -14.41 -16.44
CA VAL A 19 -10.06 -13.89 -17.63
C VAL A 19 -11.42 -14.56 -17.80
N GLY A 20 -11.50 -15.87 -17.57
CA GLY A 20 -12.75 -16.62 -17.62
C GLY A 20 -13.77 -16.14 -16.60
N LEU A 21 -13.34 -15.86 -15.36
CA LEU A 21 -14.21 -15.31 -14.30
C LEU A 21 -14.73 -13.92 -14.67
N ILE A 22 -13.87 -13.05 -15.19
CA ILE A 22 -14.30 -11.72 -15.66
C ILE A 22 -15.35 -11.87 -16.76
N THR A 23 -15.10 -12.71 -17.76
CA THR A 23 -16.02 -12.96 -18.87
C THR A 23 -17.36 -13.53 -18.39
N ALA A 24 -17.33 -14.42 -17.40
CA ALA A 24 -18.52 -15.08 -16.85
C ALA A 24 -19.36 -14.19 -15.93
N GLY A 25 -18.94 -12.95 -15.66
CA GLY A 25 -19.70 -12.08 -14.75
C GLY A 25 -19.47 -12.36 -13.27
N ALA A 26 -18.38 -13.04 -12.91
CA ALA A 26 -18.05 -13.38 -11.53
C ALA A 26 -18.01 -12.14 -10.63
N ASP A 27 -18.25 -12.38 -9.34
CA ASP A 27 -18.16 -11.34 -8.33
C ASP A 27 -16.70 -10.89 -8.11
N VAL A 28 -16.56 -9.78 -7.39
CA VAL A 28 -15.26 -9.17 -7.12
C VAL A 28 -14.36 -10.04 -6.24
N SER A 29 -14.92 -10.75 -5.26
CA SER A 29 -14.10 -11.55 -4.34
C SER A 29 -13.54 -12.79 -5.03
N GLN A 30 -14.31 -13.41 -5.92
CA GLN A 30 -13.89 -14.48 -6.83
C GLN A 30 -12.74 -14.02 -7.74
N ILE A 31 -12.92 -12.87 -8.41
CA ILE A 31 -11.89 -12.32 -9.32
C ILE A 31 -10.63 -11.93 -8.54
N ALA A 32 -10.77 -11.30 -7.36
CA ALA A 32 -9.66 -10.94 -6.50
C ALA A 32 -8.88 -12.17 -6.03
N ASN A 33 -9.58 -13.22 -5.58
CA ASN A 33 -8.96 -14.47 -5.14
C ASN A 33 -8.21 -15.17 -6.27
N ALA A 34 -8.84 -15.29 -7.44
CA ALA A 34 -8.20 -15.87 -8.62
C ALA A 34 -6.97 -15.06 -9.04
N THR A 35 -7.06 -13.72 -9.00
CA THR A 35 -5.95 -12.82 -9.30
C THR A 35 -4.78 -13.04 -8.35
N ILE A 36 -5.05 -13.16 -7.04
CA ILE A 36 -4.00 -13.42 -6.04
C ILE A 36 -3.38 -14.80 -6.23
N ARG A 37 -4.19 -15.84 -6.51
CA ARG A 37 -3.66 -17.19 -6.79
C ARG A 37 -2.79 -17.18 -8.04
N ALA A 38 -3.19 -16.47 -9.08
CA ALA A 38 -2.41 -16.32 -10.30
C ALA A 38 -1.12 -15.51 -10.08
N ALA A 39 -1.17 -14.53 -9.18
CA ALA A 39 -0.05 -13.69 -8.79
C ALA A 39 0.80 -14.24 -7.62
N ASP A 40 0.48 -15.39 -7.03
CA ASP A 40 1.09 -15.88 -5.78
C ASP A 40 2.63 -16.01 -5.88
N LYS A 41 3.13 -16.41 -7.06
CA LYS A 41 4.58 -16.41 -7.36
C LYS A 41 5.16 -15.01 -7.44
N ALA A 42 4.45 -14.05 -8.05
CA ALA A 42 4.87 -12.65 -8.11
C ALA A 42 4.93 -12.03 -6.70
N PHE A 43 3.98 -12.37 -5.82
CA PHE A 43 3.99 -11.96 -4.41
C PHE A 43 5.21 -12.45 -3.62
N THR A 44 5.83 -13.56 -4.03
CA THR A 44 7.09 -14.02 -3.39
C THR A 44 8.26 -13.11 -3.76
N PHE A 45 8.28 -12.57 -4.99
CA PHE A 45 9.29 -11.60 -5.41
C PHE A 45 9.08 -10.21 -4.78
N VAL A 46 7.84 -9.86 -4.39
CA VAL A 46 7.54 -8.59 -3.70
C VAL A 46 8.40 -8.41 -2.45
N LEU A 47 8.67 -9.49 -1.71
CA LEU A 47 9.46 -9.42 -0.47
C LEU A 47 10.92 -9.02 -0.70
N ASN A 48 11.43 -9.23 -1.91
CA ASN A 48 12.79 -8.85 -2.30
C ASN A 48 12.81 -7.50 -3.05
N ASP A 49 11.66 -6.87 -3.25
CA ASP A 49 11.58 -5.60 -3.94
C ASP A 49 12.05 -4.46 -3.04
N LYS A 50 13.05 -3.72 -3.54
CA LYS A 50 13.67 -2.62 -2.81
C LYS A 50 12.70 -1.47 -2.60
N GLY A 51 11.83 -1.17 -3.55
CA GLY A 51 10.86 -0.07 -3.43
C GLY A 51 9.77 -0.38 -2.41
N PHE A 52 9.27 -1.62 -2.41
CA PHE A 52 8.32 -2.08 -1.39
C PHE A 52 8.92 -2.01 0.02
N THR A 53 10.12 -2.59 0.21
CA THR A 53 10.77 -2.59 1.53
C THR A 53 11.19 -1.19 1.98
N GLU A 54 11.59 -0.30 1.08
CA GLU A 54 11.88 1.10 1.40
C GLU A 54 10.62 1.88 1.77
N ALA A 55 9.49 1.66 1.09
CA ALA A 55 8.22 2.29 1.45
C ALA A 55 7.76 1.89 2.87
N VAL A 56 7.84 0.60 3.21
CA VAL A 56 7.50 0.11 4.57
C VAL A 56 8.49 0.63 5.62
N TRP A 57 9.79 0.69 5.27
CA TRP A 57 10.80 1.30 6.12
C TRP A 57 10.47 2.75 6.42
N LEU A 58 10.22 3.56 5.39
CA LEU A 58 9.91 4.98 5.56
C LEU A 58 8.61 5.20 6.34
N MET A 59 7.57 4.39 6.10
CA MET A 59 6.34 4.39 6.89
C MET A 59 6.61 4.15 8.38
N THR A 60 7.46 3.16 8.69
CA THR A 60 7.87 2.83 10.07
C THR A 60 8.63 4.01 10.68
N GLN A 61 9.56 4.60 9.93
CA GLN A 61 10.40 5.68 10.39
C GLN A 61 9.63 6.99 10.60
N LEU A 62 8.61 7.29 9.79
CA LEU A 62 7.69 8.41 10.01
C LEU A 62 6.99 8.30 11.37
N ALA A 63 6.58 7.09 11.75
CA ALA A 63 5.98 6.84 13.06
C ALA A 63 6.98 6.87 14.23
N ILE A 64 8.25 6.50 13.99
CA ILE A 64 9.33 6.62 14.99
C ILE A 64 9.71 8.09 15.21
N ALA A 65 9.81 8.88 14.14
CA ALA A 65 10.14 10.31 14.20
C ALA A 65 9.18 11.06 15.13
N ALA A 66 7.90 10.67 15.13
CA ALA A 66 6.86 11.18 16.02
C ALA A 66 7.10 10.92 17.53
N LYS A 67 8.10 10.11 17.89
CA LYS A 67 8.52 9.79 19.26
C LYS A 67 9.92 10.26 19.61
N LYS A 68 10.62 10.89 18.66
CA LYS A 68 11.93 11.50 18.89
C LYS A 68 11.76 12.93 19.42
N GLU A 69 12.78 13.42 20.12
CA GLU A 69 12.82 14.80 20.61
C GLU A 69 12.79 15.81 19.46
N ASN A 70 13.50 15.51 18.37
CA ASN A 70 13.52 16.32 17.15
C ASN A 70 13.02 15.52 15.94
N LEU A 71 11.74 15.69 15.62
CA LEU A 71 11.09 15.07 14.45
C LEU A 71 11.76 15.50 13.14
N GLY A 72 12.10 16.78 12.99
CA GLY A 72 12.65 17.34 11.76
C GLY A 72 14.03 16.75 11.42
N GLU A 73 14.93 16.69 12.40
CA GLU A 73 16.26 16.10 12.21
C GLU A 73 16.19 14.61 11.85
N HIS A 74 15.31 13.85 12.50
CA HIS A 74 15.12 12.43 12.18
C HIS A 74 14.61 12.24 10.75
N LEU A 75 13.60 13.02 10.33
CA LEU A 75 13.07 12.96 8.96
C LEU A 75 14.11 13.39 7.92
N GLN A 76 14.89 14.43 8.21
CA GLN A 76 15.98 14.87 7.34
C GLN A 76 17.05 13.78 7.17
N SER A 77 17.39 13.04 8.23
CA SER A 77 18.34 11.92 8.14
C SER A 77 17.88 10.80 7.19
N LEU A 78 16.57 10.71 6.93
CA LEU A 78 15.95 9.75 6.02
C LEU A 78 15.79 10.32 4.61
N GLY A 79 16.18 11.58 4.39
CA GLY A 79 15.99 12.29 3.12
C GLY A 79 14.64 13.00 2.99
N VAL A 80 13.81 13.00 4.04
CA VAL A 80 12.53 13.71 4.06
C VAL A 80 12.78 15.13 4.58
N ASN A 81 13.01 16.06 3.65
CA ASN A 81 13.25 17.47 3.97
C ASN A 81 11.93 18.23 4.01
N LEU A 82 11.55 18.69 5.20
CA LEU A 82 10.32 19.43 5.43
C LEU A 82 10.61 20.91 5.70
N PRO A 83 10.00 21.87 4.96
CA PRO A 83 10.17 23.29 5.23
C PRO A 83 9.49 23.68 6.56
N GLN A 84 9.86 24.83 7.15
CA GLN A 84 9.26 25.23 8.44
C GLN A 84 7.74 25.43 8.36
N ASP A 85 7.23 25.83 7.20
CA ASP A 85 5.82 26.05 6.89
C ASP A 85 5.14 24.84 6.21
N THR A 86 5.62 23.62 6.50
CA THR A 86 5.15 22.37 5.87
C THR A 86 3.63 22.27 5.76
N SER A 87 3.15 22.16 4.52
CA SER A 87 1.78 21.76 4.21
C SER A 87 1.67 20.25 3.93
N LEU A 88 0.44 19.73 3.83
CA LEU A 88 0.23 18.33 3.47
C LEU A 88 0.76 17.98 2.05
N PRO A 89 0.60 18.82 1.02
CA PRO A 89 1.29 18.64 -0.26
C PRO A 89 2.81 18.59 -0.14
N ASP A 90 3.43 19.43 0.69
CA ASP A 90 4.89 19.43 0.88
C ASP A 90 5.37 18.13 1.52
N LEU A 91 4.64 17.62 2.51
CA LEU A 91 4.90 16.32 3.11
C LEU A 91 4.81 15.18 2.07
N ALA A 92 3.75 15.18 1.26
CA ALA A 92 3.56 14.17 0.22
C ALA A 92 4.71 14.20 -0.81
N ALA A 93 5.12 15.40 -1.23
CA ALA A 93 6.24 15.61 -2.14
C ALA A 93 7.57 15.13 -1.51
N ALA A 94 7.85 15.53 -0.27
CA ALA A 94 9.09 15.16 0.42
C ALA A 94 9.21 13.64 0.65
N VAL A 95 8.10 12.95 0.97
CA VAL A 95 8.09 11.49 1.11
C VAL A 95 8.29 10.80 -0.25
N SER A 96 7.66 11.31 -1.31
CA SER A 96 7.88 10.82 -2.68
C SER A 96 9.34 10.96 -3.08
N GLU A 97 9.92 12.15 -2.90
CA GLU A 97 11.30 12.46 -3.26
C GLU A 97 12.31 11.62 -2.46
N ALA A 98 12.05 11.39 -1.16
CA ALA A 98 12.89 10.53 -0.33
C ALA A 98 12.94 9.09 -0.86
N LEU A 99 11.80 8.55 -1.31
CA LEU A 99 11.73 7.22 -1.91
C LEU A 99 12.42 7.18 -3.28
N ASP A 100 12.16 8.18 -4.13
CA ASP A 100 12.77 8.29 -5.47
C ASP A 100 14.30 8.33 -5.38
N ASN A 101 14.84 9.19 -4.51
CA ASN A 101 16.28 9.34 -4.32
C ASN A 101 16.95 8.03 -3.81
N LYS A 102 16.27 7.30 -2.93
CA LYS A 102 16.74 5.99 -2.44
C LYS A 102 16.70 4.90 -3.52
N LEU A 103 15.80 5.01 -4.50
CA LEU A 103 15.65 4.04 -5.57
C LEU A 103 16.54 4.33 -6.78
N GLU A 104 16.75 5.60 -7.12
CA GLU A 104 17.69 6.03 -8.17
C GLU A 104 19.13 5.64 -7.82
N SER A 105 19.56 5.93 -6.58
CA SER A 105 20.91 5.61 -6.09
C SER A 105 21.23 4.11 -6.05
N ASN A 106 20.20 3.25 -6.02
CA ASN A 106 20.33 1.81 -5.88
C ASN A 106 19.98 1.00 -7.15
N GLY A 107 19.71 1.68 -8.27
CA GLY A 107 19.29 1.06 -9.55
C GLY A 107 17.99 0.26 -9.44
N GLY A 108 17.12 0.63 -8.48
CA GLY A 108 16.05 -0.22 -7.93
C GLY A 108 14.64 0.05 -8.46
N ARG A 109 14.47 0.87 -9.51
CA ARG A 109 13.12 1.18 -10.05
C ARG A 109 12.42 -0.09 -10.55
N SER A 110 11.22 -0.33 -10.02
CA SER A 110 10.33 -1.43 -10.36
C SER A 110 8.87 -0.95 -10.34
N ASP A 111 7.99 -1.58 -11.12
CA ASP A 111 6.56 -1.23 -11.14
C ASP A 111 5.94 -1.33 -9.73
N LEU A 112 6.43 -2.29 -8.94
CA LEU A 112 5.99 -2.52 -7.57
C LEU A 112 6.51 -1.45 -6.59
N GLY A 113 7.74 -0.98 -6.77
CA GLY A 113 8.27 0.15 -6.03
C GLY A 113 7.45 1.41 -6.25
N GLU A 114 7.09 1.68 -7.51
CA GLU A 114 6.22 2.79 -7.91
C GLU A 114 4.82 2.67 -7.28
N MET A 115 4.22 1.47 -7.31
CA MET A 115 2.94 1.21 -6.62
C MET A 115 3.05 1.38 -5.10
N SER A 116 4.18 0.96 -4.50
CA SER A 116 4.41 1.09 -3.05
C SER A 116 4.57 2.55 -2.63
N GLN A 117 5.26 3.36 -3.43
CA GLN A 117 5.41 4.79 -3.21
C GLN A 117 4.06 5.51 -3.29
N ARG A 118 3.28 5.29 -4.36
CA ARG A 118 1.94 5.87 -4.49
C ARG A 118 1.00 5.42 -3.36
N ALA A 119 1.05 4.14 -2.99
CA ALA A 119 0.27 3.62 -1.88
C ALA A 119 0.64 4.29 -0.55
N LEU A 120 1.93 4.51 -0.28
CA LEU A 120 2.38 5.19 0.94
C LEU A 120 1.95 6.66 0.97
N VAL A 121 2.23 7.41 -0.09
CA VAL A 121 1.85 8.83 -0.18
C VAL A 121 0.33 8.98 -0.07
N GLY A 122 -0.42 8.15 -0.79
CA GLY A 122 -1.88 8.13 -0.71
C GLY A 122 -2.39 7.75 0.68
N ALA A 123 -1.74 6.82 1.38
CA ALA A 123 -2.10 6.44 2.74
C ALA A 123 -1.82 7.56 3.75
N LEU A 124 -0.69 8.25 3.63
CA LEU A 124 -0.37 9.42 4.46
C LEU A 124 -1.39 10.54 4.28
N VAL A 125 -1.72 10.88 3.03
CA VAL A 125 -2.72 11.92 2.73
C VAL A 125 -4.10 11.54 3.28
N GLU A 126 -4.57 10.31 3.04
CA GLU A 126 -5.86 9.83 3.56
C GLU A 126 -5.89 9.79 5.09
N HIS A 127 -4.76 9.50 5.74
CA HIS A 127 -4.68 9.39 7.18
C HIS A 127 -4.49 10.73 7.91
N ILE A 128 -3.81 11.71 7.28
CA ILE A 128 -3.54 13.04 7.86
C ILE A 128 -4.64 14.04 7.53
N SER A 129 -5.18 14.03 6.31
CA SER A 129 -6.17 15.02 5.86
C SER A 129 -7.37 15.19 6.81
N PRO A 130 -7.98 14.12 7.36
CA PRO A 130 -9.12 14.25 8.29
C PRO A 130 -8.76 14.88 9.63
N LYS A 131 -7.47 14.95 9.97
CA LYS A 131 -6.96 15.54 11.23
C LYS A 131 -6.65 17.02 11.11
N LEU A 132 -6.65 17.55 9.89
CA LEU A 132 -6.41 18.96 9.62
C LEU A 132 -7.72 19.76 9.78
N PRO A 133 -7.66 21.03 10.23
CA PRO A 133 -8.83 21.88 10.32
C PRO A 133 -9.55 21.97 8.97
N SER A 134 -10.87 21.76 8.98
CA SER A 134 -11.70 21.83 7.76
C SER A 134 -12.22 23.24 7.45
N LEU A 135 -12.17 24.16 8.42
CA LEU A 135 -12.73 25.51 8.32
C LEU A 135 -11.69 26.59 8.03
N PHE A 136 -10.41 26.33 8.26
CA PHE A 136 -9.30 27.25 8.01
C PHE A 136 -8.19 26.56 7.23
N ALA A 137 -7.34 27.33 6.56
CA ALA A 137 -6.13 26.78 5.96
C ALA A 137 -5.27 26.16 7.08
N PRO A 138 -4.93 24.86 7.00
CA PRO A 138 -4.12 24.20 8.03
C PRO A 138 -2.78 24.90 8.15
N GLY A 139 -2.39 25.18 9.40
CA GLY A 139 -1.08 25.73 9.70
C GLY A 139 0.01 24.64 9.75
N PRO A 140 1.29 25.03 9.76
CA PRO A 140 2.41 24.08 9.86
C PRO A 140 2.38 23.25 11.16
N ASP A 141 1.88 23.83 12.24
CA ASP A 141 1.73 23.13 13.52
C ASP A 141 0.64 22.05 13.48
N ASP A 142 -0.40 22.22 12.67
CA ASP A 142 -1.46 21.20 12.50
C ASP A 142 -0.91 19.94 11.81
N VAL A 143 -0.10 20.14 10.75
CA VAL A 143 0.57 19.04 10.03
C VAL A 143 1.59 18.36 10.96
N ARG A 144 2.37 19.14 11.73
CA ARG A 144 3.31 18.59 12.71
C ARG A 144 2.61 17.79 13.81
N ALA A 145 1.47 18.26 14.31
CA ALA A 145 0.68 17.55 15.31
C ALA A 145 0.09 16.25 14.75
N ALA A 146 -0.39 16.27 13.50
CA ALA A 146 -0.88 15.07 12.82
C ALA A 146 0.24 14.05 12.59
N LEU A 147 1.43 14.49 12.19
CA LEU A 147 2.63 13.64 12.10
C LEU A 147 3.02 13.06 13.46
N ALA A 148 3.01 13.87 14.52
CA ALA A 148 3.30 13.41 15.89
C ALA A 148 2.31 12.35 16.39
N ALA A 149 1.09 12.32 15.85
CA ALA A 149 0.10 11.29 16.18
C ALA A 149 0.51 9.91 15.64
N LEU A 150 1.24 9.82 14.51
CA LEU A 150 1.61 8.55 13.86
C LEU A 150 2.35 7.58 14.78
N GLY A 151 3.12 8.09 15.75
CA GLY A 151 3.82 7.25 16.71
C GLY A 151 2.91 6.57 17.75
N LYS A 152 1.60 6.83 17.74
CA LYS A 152 0.65 6.10 18.59
C LYS A 152 0.34 4.74 17.97
N LYS A 153 0.25 3.72 18.81
CA LYS A 153 -0.07 2.33 18.43
C LYS A 153 -1.25 2.23 17.44
N ARG A 154 -2.38 2.87 17.75
CA ARG A 154 -3.58 2.86 16.89
C ARG A 154 -3.34 3.53 15.54
N GLU A 155 -2.70 4.70 15.55
CA GLU A 155 -2.46 5.50 14.33
C GLU A 155 -1.55 4.77 13.35
N PHE A 156 -0.49 4.11 13.84
CA PHE A 156 0.37 3.27 13.00
C PHE A 156 -0.39 2.08 12.40
N GLY A 157 -1.29 1.45 13.17
CA GLY A 157 -2.16 0.38 12.69
C GLY A 157 -3.05 0.82 11.53
N GLU A 158 -3.73 1.96 11.68
CA GLU A 158 -4.63 2.53 10.68
C GLU A 158 -3.88 3.00 9.41
N LEU A 159 -2.70 3.63 9.58
CA LEU A 159 -1.84 4.00 8.45
C LEU A 159 -1.39 2.75 7.69
N SER A 160 -0.91 1.72 8.39
CA SER A 160 -0.48 0.45 7.79
C SER A 160 -1.63 -0.23 7.05
N ARG A 161 -2.82 -0.29 7.66
CA ARG A 161 -4.03 -0.82 7.01
C ARG A 161 -4.30 -0.10 5.69
N THR A 162 -4.23 1.22 5.69
CA THR A 162 -4.50 2.05 4.51
C THR A 162 -3.45 1.82 3.43
N PHE A 163 -2.16 1.77 3.81
CA PHE A 163 -1.05 1.47 2.90
C PHE A 163 -1.22 0.11 2.22
N PHE A 164 -1.43 -0.96 3.00
CA PHE A 164 -1.56 -2.32 2.44
C PHE A 164 -2.85 -2.50 1.62
N ALA A 165 -3.94 -1.80 1.97
CA ALA A 165 -5.15 -1.75 1.14
C ALA A 165 -4.87 -1.13 -0.24
N LYS A 166 -4.24 0.04 -0.27
CA LYS A 166 -3.89 0.76 -1.51
C LYS A 166 -2.90 -0.04 -2.35
N LEU A 167 -1.83 -0.56 -1.75
CA LEU A 167 -0.83 -1.37 -2.43
C LEU A 167 -1.46 -2.61 -3.08
N THR A 168 -2.34 -3.30 -2.36
CA THR A 168 -3.05 -4.47 -2.89
C THR A 168 -3.95 -4.08 -4.05
N ASN A 169 -4.75 -3.03 -3.89
CA ASN A 169 -5.65 -2.55 -4.94
C ASN A 169 -4.88 -2.10 -6.19
N GLU A 170 -3.78 -1.35 -6.04
CA GLU A 170 -2.92 -0.96 -7.16
C GLU A 170 -2.31 -2.19 -7.85
N SER A 171 -1.82 -3.16 -7.08
CA SER A 171 -1.26 -4.40 -7.62
C SER A 171 -2.31 -5.20 -8.41
N MET A 172 -3.53 -5.31 -7.89
CA MET A 172 -4.63 -5.99 -8.61
C MET A 172 -5.01 -5.25 -9.88
N ASN A 173 -5.21 -3.94 -9.83
CA ASN A 173 -5.55 -3.13 -11.00
C ASN A 173 -4.44 -3.16 -12.05
N TYR A 174 -3.17 -3.19 -11.63
CA TYR A 174 -2.05 -3.37 -12.54
C TYR A 174 -2.17 -4.68 -13.33
N PHE A 175 -2.51 -5.79 -12.67
CA PHE A 175 -2.71 -7.05 -13.38
C PHE A 175 -3.97 -7.07 -14.23
N LEU A 176 -5.09 -6.58 -13.69
CA LEU A 176 -6.39 -6.63 -14.35
C LEU A 176 -6.48 -5.68 -15.55
N SER A 177 -5.81 -4.53 -15.50
CA SER A 177 -5.76 -3.56 -16.62
C SER A 177 -5.26 -4.18 -17.93
N LYS A 178 -4.45 -5.24 -17.85
CA LYS A 178 -3.94 -5.99 -19.01
C LYS A 178 -5.03 -6.80 -19.73
N THR A 179 -6.20 -6.98 -19.14
CA THR A 179 -7.34 -7.73 -19.69
C THR A 179 -8.66 -6.98 -19.67
N LEU A 180 -8.89 -6.06 -18.72
CA LEU A 180 -10.18 -5.39 -18.54
C LEU A 180 -10.62 -4.62 -19.79
N ALA A 181 -9.69 -3.99 -20.51
CA ALA A 181 -10.01 -3.27 -21.75
C ALA A 181 -10.61 -4.17 -22.84
N THR A 182 -10.26 -5.46 -22.88
CA THR A 182 -10.85 -6.42 -23.84
C THR A 182 -12.25 -6.88 -23.47
N HIS A 183 -12.74 -6.47 -22.30
CA HIS A 183 -14.06 -6.80 -21.76
C HIS A 183 -14.98 -5.57 -21.67
N LEU A 184 -14.59 -4.46 -22.31
CA LEU A 184 -15.37 -3.23 -22.41
C LEU A 184 -16.00 -3.12 -23.81
N GLY A 185 -17.33 -2.92 -23.87
CA GLY A 185 -18.08 -2.73 -25.11
C GLY A 185 -19.42 -3.46 -25.11
N GLU A 186 -20.26 -3.16 -26.11
CA GLU A 186 -21.56 -3.81 -26.27
C GLU A 186 -21.39 -5.34 -26.39
N GLY A 187 -22.15 -6.10 -25.59
CA GLY A 187 -22.07 -7.56 -25.52
C GLY A 187 -20.86 -8.12 -24.76
N GLN A 188 -20.03 -7.28 -24.15
CA GLN A 188 -18.94 -7.69 -23.24
C GLN A 188 -19.38 -7.67 -21.78
N ARG A 189 -18.48 -8.05 -20.86
CA ARG A 189 -18.72 -8.03 -19.40
C ARG A 189 -19.11 -6.65 -18.89
N PHE A 190 -18.47 -5.60 -19.40
CA PHE A 190 -18.77 -4.22 -19.06
C PHE A 190 -19.28 -3.53 -20.33
N ALA A 191 -20.57 -3.21 -20.36
CA ALA A 191 -21.17 -2.52 -21.50
C ALA A 191 -20.69 -1.06 -21.57
N THR A 192 -20.36 -0.47 -20.42
CA THR A 192 -19.97 0.95 -20.31
C THR A 192 -18.76 1.15 -19.40
N MET A 193 -18.08 2.29 -19.57
CA MET A 193 -17.02 2.73 -18.64
C MET A 193 -17.53 2.87 -17.20
N ASN A 194 -18.80 3.22 -17.01
CA ASN A 194 -19.40 3.34 -15.69
C ASN A 194 -19.49 1.98 -14.97
N GLU A 195 -19.88 0.92 -15.67
CA GLU A 195 -19.90 -0.44 -15.11
C GLU A 195 -18.50 -0.94 -14.75
N MET A 196 -17.50 -0.64 -15.59
CA MET A 196 -16.10 -0.93 -15.29
C MET A 196 -15.63 -0.16 -14.04
N GLY A 197 -15.98 1.12 -13.92
CA GLY A 197 -15.66 1.94 -12.74
C GLY A 197 -16.36 1.44 -11.46
N GLN A 198 -17.57 0.89 -11.57
CA GLN A 198 -18.25 0.25 -10.43
C GLN A 198 -17.53 -1.01 -9.97
N PHE A 199 -17.02 -1.83 -10.90
CA PHE A 199 -16.20 -2.99 -10.59
C PHE A 199 -14.90 -2.59 -9.89
N GLU A 200 -14.17 -1.59 -10.41
CA GLU A 200 -12.94 -1.08 -9.78
C GLU A 200 -13.19 -0.53 -8.38
N LYS A 201 -14.31 0.18 -8.16
CA LYS A 201 -14.72 0.66 -6.84
C LYS A 201 -15.02 -0.48 -5.87
N ALA A 202 -15.69 -1.51 -6.34
CA ALA A 202 -15.98 -2.70 -5.53
C ALA A 202 -14.69 -3.47 -5.19
N LEU A 203 -13.74 -3.58 -6.13
CA LEU A 203 -12.41 -4.15 -5.88
C LEU A 203 -11.62 -3.39 -4.81
N ASN A 204 -11.65 -2.06 -4.89
CA ASN A 204 -11.02 -1.21 -3.87
C ASN A 204 -11.68 -1.39 -2.49
N THR A 205 -13.00 -1.52 -2.44
CA THR A 205 -13.76 -1.78 -1.21
C THR A 205 -13.34 -3.12 -0.60
N HIS A 206 -13.31 -4.17 -1.41
CA HIS A 206 -12.87 -5.50 -0.98
C HIS A 206 -11.44 -5.50 -0.43
N CYS A 207 -10.52 -4.77 -1.07
CA CYS A 207 -9.14 -4.60 -0.55
C CYS A 207 -9.11 -3.84 0.79
N LYS A 208 -9.99 -2.86 1.01
CA LYS A 208 -10.06 -2.10 2.26
C LYS A 208 -10.70 -2.89 3.41
N GLU A 209 -11.59 -3.82 3.09
CA GLU A 209 -12.19 -4.74 4.05
C GLU A 209 -11.17 -5.81 4.47
N ALA A 210 -10.54 -6.47 3.50
CA ALA A 210 -9.52 -7.48 3.78
C ALA A 210 -8.29 -6.92 4.52
N SER A 211 -7.96 -5.63 4.37
CA SER A 211 -6.84 -5.03 5.09
C SER A 211 -7.06 -4.89 6.60
N LEU A 212 -8.27 -5.12 7.11
CA LEU A 212 -8.56 -5.06 8.55
C LEU A 212 -7.66 -5.99 9.36
N ILE A 213 -7.30 -7.17 8.83
CA ILE A 213 -6.39 -8.13 9.48
C ILE A 213 -5.00 -7.54 9.76
N VAL A 214 -4.59 -6.55 8.97
CA VAL A 214 -3.28 -5.90 9.07
C VAL A 214 -3.28 -4.82 10.14
N GLU A 215 -4.42 -4.21 10.46
CA GLU A 215 -4.52 -3.07 11.37
C GLU A 215 -4.04 -3.42 12.79
N GLN A 216 -4.70 -4.40 13.41
CA GLN A 216 -4.37 -4.84 14.77
C GLN A 216 -2.96 -5.44 14.82
N PHE A 217 -2.60 -6.25 13.82
CA PHE A 217 -1.26 -6.81 13.71
C PHE A 217 -0.18 -5.73 13.69
N SER A 218 -0.35 -4.70 12.87
CA SER A 218 0.63 -3.62 12.72
C SER A 218 0.73 -2.78 13.98
N ALA A 219 -0.40 -2.49 14.62
CA ALA A 219 -0.44 -1.79 15.90
C ALA A 219 0.33 -2.55 16.98
N ASP A 220 0.05 -3.84 17.16
CA ASP A 220 0.73 -4.69 18.14
C ASP A 220 2.22 -4.84 17.83
N TRP A 221 2.56 -5.09 16.56
CA TRP A 221 3.93 -5.22 16.10
C TRP A 221 4.75 -3.96 16.41
N PHE A 222 4.25 -2.78 16.05
CA PHE A 222 4.94 -1.51 16.24
C PHE A 222 5.17 -1.20 17.71
N SER A 223 4.14 -1.37 18.54
CA SER A 223 4.25 -1.14 19.98
C SER A 223 5.26 -2.08 20.63
N LYS A 224 5.29 -3.34 20.20
CA LYS A 224 6.21 -4.36 20.72
C LYS A 224 7.65 -4.06 20.31
N HIS A 225 7.93 -3.87 19.02
CA HIS A 225 9.29 -3.70 18.52
C HIS A 225 9.90 -2.39 19.00
N ARG A 226 9.11 -1.31 19.08
CA ARG A 226 9.59 -0.06 19.69
C ARG A 226 10.00 -0.24 21.16
N TYR A 227 9.38 -1.15 21.91
CA TYR A 227 9.78 -1.45 23.28
C TYR A 227 11.03 -2.34 23.33
N GLU A 228 11.05 -3.41 22.55
CA GLU A 228 12.13 -4.41 22.54
C GLU A 228 13.44 -3.86 21.93
N GLU A 229 13.36 -2.94 20.98
CA GLU A 229 14.50 -2.35 20.27
C GLU A 229 14.87 -0.95 20.80
N GLY A 230 14.49 -0.63 22.04
CA GLY A 230 14.98 0.57 22.73
C GLY A 230 14.46 1.90 22.20
N GLY A 231 13.28 1.91 21.57
CA GLY A 231 12.63 3.12 21.03
C GLY A 231 12.84 3.34 19.53
N ASP A 232 13.74 2.59 18.91
CA ASP A 232 13.93 2.51 17.47
C ASP A 232 13.39 1.19 16.92
N ILE A 233 13.32 1.06 15.59
CA ILE A 233 13.03 -0.22 14.93
C ILE A 233 14.06 -0.37 13.82
N SER A 234 14.76 -1.51 13.82
CA SER A 234 15.78 -1.84 12.84
C SER A 234 15.19 -2.11 11.46
N ARG A 235 16.03 -1.97 10.44
CA ARG A 235 15.66 -2.28 9.05
C ARG A 235 15.25 -3.75 8.90
N GLU A 236 15.90 -4.64 9.63
CA GLU A 236 15.58 -6.07 9.64
C GLU A 236 14.17 -6.32 10.17
N SER A 237 13.83 -5.77 11.33
CA SER A 237 12.48 -5.86 11.90
C SER A 237 11.42 -5.29 10.96
N SER A 238 11.69 -4.15 10.34
CA SER A 238 10.77 -3.53 9.38
C SER A 238 10.56 -4.38 8.12
N ASN A 239 11.62 -5.01 7.58
CA ASN A 239 11.49 -5.94 6.46
C ASN A 239 10.71 -7.22 6.84
N GLY A 240 10.91 -7.72 8.06
CA GLY A 240 10.14 -8.84 8.62
C GLY A 240 8.65 -8.49 8.75
N PHE A 241 8.35 -7.29 9.22
CA PHE A 241 6.99 -6.74 9.27
C PHE A 241 6.35 -6.63 7.90
N ALA A 242 7.05 -6.02 6.94
CA ALA A 242 6.58 -5.90 5.56
C ALA A 242 6.14 -7.25 5.00
N SER A 243 6.98 -8.27 5.23
CA SER A 243 6.74 -9.63 4.75
C SER A 243 5.53 -10.28 5.40
N TYR A 244 5.40 -10.14 6.72
CA TYR A 244 4.30 -10.77 7.45
C TYR A 244 2.96 -10.07 7.25
N ALA A 245 2.95 -8.72 7.18
CA ALA A 245 1.77 -7.94 6.88
C ALA A 245 1.21 -8.27 5.48
N LEU A 246 2.08 -8.34 4.47
CA LEU A 246 1.67 -8.72 3.11
C LEU A 246 1.15 -10.15 3.06
N LYS A 247 1.78 -11.08 3.79
CA LYS A 247 1.30 -12.46 3.90
C LYS A 247 -0.11 -12.50 4.51
N LYS A 248 -0.35 -11.78 5.61
CA LYS A 248 -1.69 -11.70 6.22
C LYS A 248 -2.73 -11.18 5.25
N MET A 249 -2.43 -10.09 4.55
CA MET A 249 -3.32 -9.51 3.54
C MET A 249 -3.67 -10.53 2.45
N LYS A 250 -2.66 -11.26 1.96
CA LYS A 250 -2.85 -12.30 0.95
C LYS A 250 -3.73 -13.45 1.45
N ASP A 251 -3.49 -13.91 2.67
CA ASP A 251 -4.21 -15.04 3.25
C ASP A 251 -5.68 -14.66 3.52
N GLU A 252 -5.94 -13.44 3.99
CA GLU A 252 -7.30 -12.90 4.19
C GLU A 252 -8.10 -12.84 2.89
N LEU A 253 -7.52 -12.29 1.82
CA LEU A 253 -8.18 -12.24 0.50
C LEU A 253 -8.44 -13.64 -0.07
N LYS A 254 -7.62 -14.63 0.29
CA LYS A 254 -7.85 -16.04 -0.09
C LYS A 254 -9.00 -16.66 0.71
N GLU A 255 -9.21 -16.23 1.94
CA GLU A 255 -10.30 -16.70 2.82
C GLU A 255 -11.63 -16.02 2.54
N GLY A 256 -11.65 -14.70 2.31
CA GLY A 256 -12.88 -13.93 2.02
C GLY A 256 -13.70 -14.53 0.87
N ALA A 257 -13.07 -14.92 -0.24
CA ALA A 257 -13.81 -15.53 -1.35
C ALA A 257 -14.30 -16.97 -1.08
N ARG A 258 -13.87 -17.64 0.00
CA ARG A 258 -14.47 -18.93 0.43
C ARG A 258 -15.76 -18.72 1.21
N ALA A 259 -15.91 -17.57 1.88
CA ALA A 259 -17.12 -17.22 2.59
C ALA A 259 -18.23 -16.79 1.63
N ASP A 260 -17.89 -16.03 0.58
CA ASP A 260 -18.85 -15.53 -0.42
C ASP A 260 -19.33 -16.58 -1.44
N ALA A 261 -18.60 -17.71 -1.56
CA ALA A 261 -18.94 -18.81 -2.48
C ALA A 261 -19.92 -19.86 -1.89
N ARG A 262 -20.48 -19.60 -0.70
CA ARG A 262 -21.46 -20.46 0.00
C ARG A 262 -22.83 -19.80 0.04
#